data_AF-A0A835WAM0-F1
#
_entry.id   AF-A0A835WAM0-F1
#
_cell.length_a   1.000
_cell.length_b   1.000
_cell.length_c   1.000
_cell.angle_alpha   90.00
_cell.angle_beta   90.00
_cell.angle_gamma   90.00
#
_symmetry.space_group_name_H-M   'P 1'
#
loop_
_entity.id
_entity.type
_entity.pdbx_description
1 polymer ?
#
loop_
_entity_poly.entity_id
_entity_poly.type
_entity_poly.pdbx_seq_one_letter_code
_entity_poly.pdbx_strand_id
1 'polypeptide(L)'
;MHSNEVSLADFQLPSLSLPLIDLGQQAQHGRGWSLLRGVPVQRYSRQQQLTAWWILGLHWGRAVPQNAKGHLIGHIKDLGRDPADPNTRLYATNAAQPWHNDGPADLVGEF
;
A
#
# COMPACT_ATOMS: atom_id res chain seq x y z
N MET A 1 7.10 4.98 -14.09
CA MET A 1 7.66 3.68 -14.51
C MET A 1 6.94 3.27 -15.78
N HIS A 2 7.65 3.15 -16.90
CA HIS A 2 7.19 2.44 -18.08
C HIS A 2 7.94 1.11 -18.04
N SER A 3 7.26 0.03 -17.69
CA SER A 3 7.89 -1.27 -17.44
C SER A 3 6.85 -2.36 -17.62
N ASN A 4 7.23 -3.42 -18.34
CA ASN A 4 6.59 -4.74 -18.30
C ASN A 4 5.96 -4.99 -16.93
N GLU A 5 4.65 -5.22 -16.91
CA GLU A 5 3.88 -5.36 -15.67
C GLU A 5 4.43 -6.54 -14.86
N VAL A 6 5.02 -6.26 -13.70
CA VAL A 6 5.34 -7.28 -12.70
C VAL A 6 4.03 -7.94 -12.28
N SER A 7 3.94 -9.24 -12.49
CA SER A 7 2.78 -10.08 -12.21
C SER A 7 3.09 -11.12 -11.13
N LEU A 8 2.04 -11.80 -10.63
CA LEU A 8 2.22 -12.94 -9.72
C LEU A 8 2.98 -14.11 -10.37
N ALA A 9 2.97 -14.21 -11.71
CA ALA A 9 3.70 -15.26 -12.42
C ALA A 9 5.22 -15.08 -12.32
N ASP A 10 5.69 -13.83 -12.19
CA ASP A 10 7.10 -13.49 -12.08
C ASP A 10 7.65 -13.78 -10.66
N PHE A 11 6.77 -13.93 -9.67
CA PHE A 11 7.13 -14.06 -8.25
C PHE A 11 6.29 -15.14 -7.56
N GLN A 12 6.71 -16.39 -7.72
CA GLN A 12 6.04 -17.51 -7.07
C GLN A 12 6.33 -17.54 -5.56
N LEU A 13 5.27 -17.45 -4.76
CA LEU A 13 5.32 -17.50 -3.30
C LEU A 13 4.57 -18.74 -2.76
N PRO A 14 5.05 -19.96 -3.02
CA PRO A 14 4.28 -21.19 -2.82
C PRO A 14 3.77 -21.39 -1.38
N SER A 15 4.50 -20.90 -0.37
CA SER A 15 4.09 -20.99 1.03
C SER A 15 3.36 -19.74 1.55
N LEU A 16 3.37 -18.63 0.82
CA LEU A 16 2.85 -17.34 1.31
C LEU A 16 1.61 -16.85 0.55
N SER A 17 1.37 -17.33 -0.67
CA SER A 17 0.21 -16.92 -1.47
C SER A 17 -1.13 -17.14 -0.76
N LEU A 18 -1.35 -18.32 -0.17
CA LEU A 18 -2.61 -18.63 0.52
C LEU A 18 -2.83 -17.77 1.79
N PRO A 19 -1.84 -17.63 2.69
CA PRO A 19 -1.94 -16.68 3.80
C PRO A 19 -2.23 -15.24 3.35
N LEU A 20 -1.64 -14.77 2.25
CA LEU A 20 -1.89 -13.41 1.75
C LEU A 20 -3.31 -13.23 1.23
N ILE A 21 -3.84 -14.23 0.51
CA ILE A 21 -5.23 -14.22 0.05
C ILE A 21 -6.19 -14.17 1.25
N ASP A 22 -5.96 -14.98 2.29
CA ASP A 22 -6.79 -14.96 3.50
C ASP A 22 -6.72 -13.60 4.21
N LEU A 23 -5.53 -12.99 4.34
CA LEU A 23 -5.39 -11.65 4.93
C LEU A 23 -6.26 -10.61 4.21
N GLY A 24 -6.29 -10.63 2.87
CA GLY A 24 -7.14 -9.77 2.06
C GLY A 24 -8.63 -10.04 2.28
N GLN A 25 -9.03 -11.32 2.32
CA GLN A 25 -10.43 -11.70 2.59
C GLN A 25 -10.89 -11.27 3.99
N GLN A 26 -10.05 -11.43 5.02
CA GLN A 26 -10.37 -10.97 6.37
C GLN A 26 -10.48 -9.44 6.46
N ALA A 27 -9.68 -8.71 5.68
CA ALA A 27 -9.75 -7.25 5.62
C ALA A 27 -11.03 -6.78 4.90
N GLN A 28 -11.39 -7.41 3.78
CA GLN A 28 -12.52 -6.96 2.95
C GLN A 28 -13.88 -7.47 3.43
N HIS A 29 -13.97 -8.75 3.78
CA HIS A 29 -15.24 -9.44 4.07
C HIS A 29 -15.34 -9.95 5.52
N GLY A 30 -14.26 -9.90 6.27
CA GLY A 30 -14.20 -10.36 7.65
C GLY A 30 -14.26 -9.21 8.66
N ARG A 31 -13.22 -9.11 9.47
CA ARG A 31 -13.10 -8.15 10.58
C ARG A 31 -12.79 -6.70 10.17
N GLY A 32 -12.62 -6.42 8.88
CA GLY A 32 -12.37 -5.07 8.37
C GLY A 32 -10.89 -4.64 8.37
N TRP A 33 -9.98 -5.48 8.83
CA TRP A 33 -8.53 -5.20 8.82
C TRP A 33 -7.71 -6.49 8.94
N SER A 34 -6.43 -6.41 8.56
CA SER A 34 -5.45 -7.49 8.71
C SER A 34 -4.07 -6.92 9.00
N LEU A 35 -3.24 -7.70 9.70
CA LEU A 35 -1.89 -7.27 10.11
C LEU A 35 -0.86 -8.35 9.78
N LEU A 36 0.07 -8.02 8.89
CA LEU A 36 1.25 -8.80 8.58
C LEU A 36 2.44 -8.25 9.38
N ARG A 37 3.11 -9.08 10.19
CA ARG A 37 4.28 -8.69 10.99
C ARG A 37 5.46 -9.62 10.73
N GLY A 38 6.66 -9.15 11.11
CA GLY A 38 7.89 -9.94 11.01
C GLY A 38 8.54 -9.90 9.63
N VAL A 39 8.11 -8.97 8.75
CA VAL A 39 8.78 -8.74 7.46
C VAL A 39 10.18 -8.18 7.73
N PRO A 40 11.27 -8.83 7.28
CA PRO A 40 12.63 -8.40 7.58
C PRO A 40 13.09 -7.28 6.64
N VAL A 41 12.38 -6.14 6.64
CA VAL A 41 12.55 -5.00 5.71
C VAL A 41 13.97 -4.44 5.64
N GLN A 42 14.75 -4.64 6.70
CA GLN A 42 16.13 -4.21 6.90
C GLN A 42 17.09 -4.98 5.98
N ARG A 43 16.68 -6.16 5.48
CA ARG A 43 17.43 -6.95 4.50
C ARG A 43 17.27 -6.45 3.07
N TYR A 44 16.35 -5.51 2.84
CA TYR A 44 15.94 -5.09 1.51
C TYR A 44 16.32 -3.63 1.26
N SER A 45 16.84 -3.36 0.06
CA SER A 45 16.97 -2.00 -0.44
C SER A 45 15.60 -1.34 -0.57
N ARG A 46 15.56 -0.01 -0.65
CA ARG A 46 14.28 0.72 -0.83
C ARG A 46 13.51 0.26 -2.07
N GLN A 47 14.22 -0.04 -3.16
CA GLN A 47 13.60 -0.57 -4.38
C GLN A 47 13.01 -1.97 -4.13
N GLN A 48 13.74 -2.85 -3.44
CA GLN A 48 13.24 -4.18 -3.09
C GLN A 48 12.04 -4.12 -2.15
N GLN A 49 12.00 -3.17 -1.20
CA GLN A 49 10.84 -2.94 -0.34
C GLN A 49 9.60 -2.54 -1.16
N LEU A 50 9.75 -1.61 -2.11
CA LEU A 50 8.66 -1.19 -3.00
C LEU A 50 8.20 -2.33 -3.92
N THR A 51 9.13 -3.12 -4.45
CA THR A 51 8.82 -4.31 -5.27
C THR A 51 8.09 -5.38 -4.44
N ALA A 52 8.55 -5.65 -3.22
CA ALA A 52 7.87 -6.58 -2.32
C ALA A 52 6.45 -6.08 -2.02
N TRP A 53 6.29 -4.80 -1.69
CA TRP A 53 4.97 -4.21 -1.45
C TRP A 53 4.04 -4.32 -2.66
N TRP A 54 4.55 -4.06 -3.86
CA TRP A 54 3.80 -4.25 -5.11
C TRP A 54 3.31 -5.69 -5.25
N ILE A 55 4.21 -6.67 -5.11
CA ILE A 55 3.89 -8.11 -5.25
C ILE A 55 2.85 -8.54 -4.21
N LEU A 56 2.98 -8.09 -2.95
CA LEU A 56 1.99 -8.36 -1.91
C LEU A 56 0.62 -7.80 -2.31
N GLY A 57 0.58 -6.56 -2.80
CA GLY A 57 -0.65 -5.91 -3.28
C GLY A 57 -1.35 -6.68 -4.41
N LEU A 58 -0.61 -7.34 -5.30
CA LEU A 58 -1.19 -8.16 -6.38
C LEU A 58 -2.00 -9.35 -5.86
N HIS A 59 -1.77 -9.82 -4.63
CA HIS A 59 -2.61 -10.85 -4.00
C HIS A 59 -3.94 -10.31 -3.47
N TRP A 60 -4.08 -8.99 -3.33
CA TRP A 60 -5.27 -8.32 -2.78
C TRP A 60 -6.12 -7.61 -3.84
N GLY A 61 -5.61 -7.52 -5.08
CA GLY A 61 -6.38 -7.00 -6.21
C GLY A 61 -5.52 -6.18 -7.17
N ARG A 62 -6.16 -5.21 -7.82
CA ARG A 62 -5.51 -4.30 -8.76
C ARG A 62 -5.19 -2.97 -8.08
N ALA A 63 -3.94 -2.51 -8.20
CA ALA A 63 -3.56 -1.19 -7.73
C ALA A 63 -4.36 -0.08 -8.43
N VAL A 64 -4.88 0.87 -7.65
CA VAL A 64 -5.58 2.06 -8.15
C VAL A 64 -4.78 3.33 -7.82
N PRO A 65 -4.86 4.38 -8.64
CA PRO A 65 -4.21 5.65 -8.35
C PRO A 65 -4.63 6.25 -7.00
N GLN A 66 -3.65 6.64 -6.18
CA GLN A 66 -3.90 7.25 -4.86
C GLN A 66 -3.96 8.78 -4.88
N ASN A 67 -3.56 9.41 -5.98
CA ASN A 67 -3.58 10.86 -6.11
C ASN A 67 -3.74 11.29 -7.58
N ALA A 68 -3.97 12.58 -7.79
CA ALA A 68 -4.11 13.19 -9.11
C ALA A 68 -2.86 13.03 -10.02
N LYS A 69 -1.70 12.66 -9.48
CA LYS A 69 -0.47 12.38 -10.24
C LYS A 69 -0.38 10.93 -10.72
N GLY A 70 -1.36 10.08 -10.39
CA GLY A 70 -1.38 8.70 -10.83
C GLY A 70 -0.45 7.76 -10.04
N HIS A 71 0.07 8.17 -8.88
CA HIS A 71 0.93 7.28 -8.09
C HIS A 71 0.13 6.07 -7.58
N LEU A 72 0.62 4.87 -7.88
CA LEU A 72 0.04 3.60 -7.40
C LEU A 72 0.59 3.21 -6.02
N ILE A 73 1.82 3.64 -5.71
CA ILE A 73 2.40 3.56 -4.37
C ILE A 73 2.69 4.98 -3.90
N GLY A 74 2.04 5.39 -2.80
CA GLY A 74 2.24 6.68 -2.16
C GLY A 74 3.34 6.66 -1.10
N HIS A 75 3.92 7.83 -0.81
CA HIS A 75 4.77 8.03 0.36
C HIS A 75 4.05 8.94 1.34
N ILE A 76 3.67 8.40 2.50
CA ILE A 76 3.17 9.17 3.64
C ILE A 76 4.40 9.62 4.42
N LYS A 77 4.66 10.93 4.44
CA LYS A 77 5.79 11.53 5.14
C LYS A 77 5.62 13.03 5.29
N ASP A 78 6.14 13.58 6.39
CA ASP A 78 6.22 15.02 6.52
C ASP A 78 7.15 15.61 5.44
N LEU A 79 6.59 16.53 4.65
CA LEU A 79 7.28 17.29 3.61
C LEU A 79 7.36 18.78 3.95
N GLY A 80 7.00 19.18 5.17
CA GLY A 80 6.96 20.57 5.60
C GLY A 80 5.85 21.38 4.94
N ARG A 81 4.74 20.74 4.55
CA ARG A 81 3.56 21.43 4.00
C ARG A 81 2.74 22.06 5.11
N ASP A 82 2.08 23.17 4.81
CA ASP A 82 1.19 23.85 5.76
C ASP A 82 -0.14 23.08 5.88
N PRO A 83 -0.49 22.53 7.05
CA PRO A 83 -1.76 21.85 7.26
C PRO A 83 -2.98 22.77 7.18
N ALA A 84 -2.81 24.10 7.27
CA ALA A 84 -3.89 25.06 7.12
C ALA A 84 -4.22 25.40 5.66
N ASP A 85 -3.35 25.05 4.70
CA ASP A 85 -3.64 25.21 3.27
C ASP A 85 -4.67 24.15 2.83
N PRO A 86 -5.84 24.54 2.28
CA PRO A 86 -6.88 23.60 1.84
C PRO A 86 -6.43 22.67 0.70
N ASN A 87 -5.32 22.99 0.02
CA ASN A 87 -4.74 22.15 -1.03
C ASN A 87 -3.71 21.14 -0.48
N THR A 88 -3.31 21.28 0.79
CA THR A 88 -2.37 20.35 1.42
C THR A 88 -3.06 19.04 1.71
N ARG A 89 -2.48 17.95 1.20
CA ARG A 89 -2.84 16.60 1.61
C ARG A 89 -2.12 16.29 2.92
N LEU A 90 -2.87 15.93 3.97
CA LEU A 90 -2.32 15.75 5.32
C LEU A 90 -1.22 14.68 5.42
N TYR A 91 -1.19 13.68 4.53
CA TYR A 91 -0.08 12.71 4.45
C TYR A 91 1.29 13.34 4.19
N ALA A 92 1.34 14.60 3.78
CA ALA A 92 2.54 15.38 3.51
C ALA A 92 2.96 16.28 4.70
N THR A 93 2.38 16.08 5.89
CA THR A 93 2.60 16.88 7.11
C THR A 93 2.80 15.97 8.32
N ASN A 94 3.11 16.56 9.48
CA ASN A 94 3.11 15.88 10.78
C ASN A 94 1.80 16.07 11.58
N ALA A 95 0.78 16.71 10.99
CA ALA A 95 -0.50 16.94 11.65
C ALA A 95 -1.30 15.63 11.80
N ALA A 96 -2.14 15.56 12.83
CA ALA A 96 -3.02 14.41 13.04
C ALA A 96 -3.99 14.24 11.86
N GLN A 97 -4.08 13.02 11.33
CA GLN A 97 -5.09 12.71 10.32
C GLN A 97 -6.42 12.38 11.00
N PRO A 98 -7.52 13.06 10.63
CA PRO A 98 -8.83 12.71 11.11
C PRO A 98 -9.27 11.36 10.52
N TRP A 99 -10.27 10.74 11.14
CA TRP A 99 -10.91 9.55 10.59
C TRP A 99 -11.45 9.83 9.18
N HIS A 100 -11.12 8.96 8.23
CA HIS A 100 -11.56 9.05 6.84
C HIS A 100 -11.54 7.68 6.18
N ASN A 101 -12.12 7.62 4.99
CA ASN A 101 -11.98 6.50 4.07
C ASN A 101 -11.15 6.96 2.85
N ASP A 102 -10.29 6.09 2.35
CA ASP A 102 -9.54 6.36 1.12
C ASP A 102 -10.36 5.93 -0.10
N GLY A 103 -11.29 6.79 -0.52
CA GLY A 103 -12.01 6.59 -1.78
C GLY A 103 -11.07 6.73 -2.99
N PRO A 104 -11.24 5.92 -4.06
CA PRO A 104 -12.27 4.92 -4.34
C PRO A 104 -11.82 3.46 -4.11
N ALA A 105 -10.91 3.18 -3.18
CA ALA A 105 -10.34 1.83 -3.02
C ALA A 105 -11.22 0.91 -2.15
N ASP A 106 -11.28 -0.38 -2.50
CA ASP A 106 -11.93 -1.42 -1.66
C ASP A 106 -11.05 -1.81 -0.45
N LEU A 107 -9.73 -1.72 -0.61
CA LEU A 107 -8.73 -2.03 0.40
C LEU A 107 -7.62 -0.98 0.38
N VAL A 108 -7.16 -0.59 1.56
CA VAL A 108 -5.99 0.27 1.77
C VAL A 108 -4.93 -0.55 2.47
N GLY A 109 -3.71 -0.51 1.95
CA GLY A 109 -2.55 -1.13 2.57
C GLY A 109 -1.50 -0.10 2.92
N GLU A 110 -0.92 -0.26 4.10
CA GLU A 110 0.23 0.52 4.58
C GLU A 110 1.40 -0.43 4.89
N PHE A 111 2.62 0.00 4.56
CA PHE A 111 3.85 -0.79 4.66
C PHE A 111 5.03 0.06 5.13
#